data_AF-A0A6Y6I443-F1
#
_entry.id   AF-A0A6Y6I443-F1
#
_cell.length_a   1.000
_cell.length_b   1.000
_cell.length_c   1.000
_cell.angle_alpha   90.00
_cell.angle_beta   90.00
_cell.angle_gamma   90.00
#
_symmetry.space_group_name_H-M   'P 1'
#
loop_
_entity.id
_entity.type
_entity.pdbx_description
1 polymer ?
#
loop_
_entity_poly.entity_id
_entity_poly.type
_entity_poly.pdbx_seq_one_letter_code
_entity_poly.pdbx_strand_id
1 'polypeptide(L)'
;MSWAYRISMQMKLFIALFPLLLALVWFAGSGIVSRINTEQQMNTIGQLTTLARSAGDVVHQLQSERGMSAGFIGARGQKFRDDLAAQ
;
A
#
# COMPACT_ATOMS: atom_id res chain seq x y z
N MET A 1 -22.45 44.13 25.07
CA MET A 1 -22.14 42.79 25.64
C MET A 1 -23.22 42.36 26.67
N SER A 2 -24.51 42.54 26.39
CA SER A 2 -25.61 42.22 27.34
C SER A 2 -26.42 40.98 26.95
N TRP A 3 -26.15 40.40 25.77
CA TRP A 3 -26.94 39.29 25.23
C TRP A 3 -26.72 37.96 26.00
N ALA A 4 -25.52 37.78 26.56
CA ALA A 4 -25.09 36.51 27.15
C ALA A 4 -25.73 36.28 28.53
N TYR A 5 -26.23 37.34 29.15
CA TYR A 5 -26.84 37.28 30.48
C TYR A 5 -28.29 36.77 30.47
N ARG A 6 -28.99 36.87 29.33
CA ARG A 6 -30.39 36.43 29.16
C ARG A 6 -30.54 34.97 28.72
N ILE A 7 -29.44 34.30 28.43
CA ILE A 7 -29.43 32.91 27.94
C ILE A 7 -29.51 31.94 29.12
N SER A 8 -30.34 30.89 29.00
CA SER A 8 -30.49 29.86 30.04
C SER A 8 -29.16 29.15 30.32
N MET A 9 -28.97 28.65 31.55
CA MET A 9 -27.72 28.00 31.96
C MET A 9 -27.37 26.79 31.08
N GLN A 10 -28.38 26.06 30.62
CA GLN A 10 -28.24 24.91 29.71
C GLN A 10 -27.61 25.31 28.37
N MET A 11 -28.02 26.43 27.80
CA MET A 11 -27.53 26.89 26.50
C MET A 11 -26.10 27.46 26.59
N LYS A 12 -25.72 28.04 27.73
CA LYS A 12 -24.32 28.45 27.99
C LYS A 12 -23.37 27.25 27.99
N LEU A 13 -23.78 26.16 28.66
CA LEU A 13 -23.06 24.88 28.66
C LEU A 13 -22.97 24.30 27.24
N PHE A 14 -24.06 24.34 26.48
CA PHE A 14 -24.08 23.84 25.11
C PHE A 14 -23.10 24.61 24.22
N ILE A 15 -23.11 25.95 24.25
CA ILE A 15 -22.20 26.77 23.43
C ILE A 15 -20.73 26.51 23.80
N ALA A 16 -20.43 26.23 25.08
CA ALA A 16 -19.08 25.91 25.52
C ALA A 16 -18.63 24.50 25.09
N LEU A 17 -19.52 23.51 25.13
CA LEU A 17 -19.20 22.10 24.87
C LEU A 17 -19.34 21.69 23.40
N PHE A 18 -20.23 22.35 22.66
CA PHE A 18 -20.51 22.04 21.26
C PHE A 18 -19.27 22.06 20.34
N PRO A 19 -18.38 23.07 20.39
CA PRO A 19 -17.17 23.04 19.55
C PRO A 19 -16.24 21.87 19.90
N LEU A 20 -16.18 21.47 21.18
CA LEU A 20 -15.39 20.31 21.61
C LEU A 20 -15.97 19.00 21.05
N LEU A 21 -17.29 18.85 21.08
CA LEU A 21 -17.98 17.69 20.50
C LEU A 21 -17.77 17.62 18.98
N LEU A 22 -17.87 18.74 18.27
CA LEU A 22 -17.62 18.81 16.83
C LEU A 22 -16.17 18.42 16.49
N ALA A 23 -15.20 18.93 17.25
CA ALA A 23 -13.79 18.58 17.06
C ALA A 23 -13.56 17.08 17.26
N LEU A 24 -14.21 16.48 18.26
CA LEU A 24 -14.09 15.05 18.54
C LEU A 24 -14.68 14.19 17.41
N VAL A 25 -15.87 14.54 16.93
CA VAL A 25 -16.51 13.84 15.80
C VAL A 25 -15.67 13.97 14.52
N TRP A 26 -15.17 15.17 14.23
CA TRP A 26 -14.28 15.41 13.10
C TRP A 26 -12.99 14.58 13.19
N PHE A 27 -12.34 14.57 14.36
CA PHE A 27 -11.10 13.83 14.57
C PHE A 27 -11.32 12.31 14.46
N ALA A 28 -12.38 11.79 15.06
CA ALA A 28 -12.75 10.38 14.93
C ALA A 28 -13.06 10.01 13.48
N GLY A 29 -13.86 10.83 12.79
CA GLY A 29 -14.23 10.60 11.38
C GLY A 29 -13.03 10.62 10.45
N SER A 30 -12.16 11.64 10.57
CA SER A 30 -10.92 11.74 9.78
C SER A 30 -9.97 10.57 10.05
N GLY A 31 -9.88 10.10 11.30
CA GLY A 31 -9.12 8.91 11.66
C GLY A 31 -9.64 7.64 10.97
N ILE A 32 -10.96 7.47 10.89
CA ILE A 32 -11.58 6.32 10.19
C ILE A 32 -11.31 6.39 8.69
N VAL A 33 -11.51 7.55 8.06
CA VAL A 33 -11.25 7.73 6.62
C VAL A 33 -9.78 7.47 6.29
N SER A 34 -8.86 7.96 7.12
CA SER A 34 -7.43 7.69 6.98
C SER A 34 -7.12 6.18 7.02
N ARG A 35 -7.69 5.45 7.99
CA ARG A 35 -7.52 4.00 8.10
C ARG A 35 -8.05 3.25 6.88
N ILE A 36 -9.22 3.65 6.37
CA ILE A 36 -9.78 3.05 5.15
C ILE A 36 -8.86 3.27 3.95
N ASN A 37 -8.31 4.48 3.79
CA ASN A 37 -7.36 4.78 2.72
C ASN A 37 -6.07 3.96 2.86
N THR A 38 -5.54 3.79 4.08
CA THR A 38 -4.37 2.95 4.34
C THR A 38 -4.63 1.49 3.99
N GLU A 39 -5.78 0.92 4.36
CA GLU A 39 -6.16 -0.45 4.00
C GLU A 39 -6.22 -0.65 2.47
N GLN A 40 -6.80 0.32 1.75
CA GLN A 40 -6.84 0.29 0.28
C GLN A 40 -5.45 0.36 -0.35
N GLN A 41 -4.56 1.20 0.20
CA GLN A 41 -3.17 1.28 -0.23
C GLN A 41 -2.42 -0.04 0.03
N MET A 42 -2.65 -0.67 1.19
CA MET A 42 -2.03 -1.96 1.52
C MET A 42 -2.49 -3.07 0.58
N ASN A 43 -3.77 -3.12 0.21
CA ASN A 43 -4.26 -4.08 -0.78
C ASN A 43 -3.58 -3.87 -2.14
N THR A 44 -3.47 -2.60 -2.57
CA THR A 44 -2.77 -2.25 -3.81
C THR A 44 -1.30 -2.67 -3.79
N ILE A 45 -0.59 -2.41 -2.70
CA ILE A 45 0.81 -2.82 -2.51
C ILE A 45 0.92 -4.34 -2.50
N GLY A 46 -0.01 -5.06 -1.88
CA GLY A 46 -0.07 -6.51 -1.90
C GLY A 46 -0.14 -7.05 -3.34
N GLN A 47 -1.06 -6.54 -4.15
CA GLN A 47 -1.21 -6.92 -5.55
C GLN A 47 0.04 -6.61 -6.37
N LEU A 48 0.61 -5.42 -6.22
CA LEU A 48 1.84 -5.03 -6.91
C LEU A 48 3.03 -5.88 -6.49
N THR A 49 3.11 -6.26 -5.22
CA THR A 49 4.16 -7.14 -4.69
C THR A 49 4.04 -8.55 -5.25
N THR A 50 2.82 -9.09 -5.35
CA THR A 50 2.58 -10.38 -5.99
C THR A 50 3.00 -10.34 -7.46
N LEU A 51 2.63 -9.29 -8.19
CA LEU A 51 3.04 -9.12 -9.58
C LEU A 51 4.56 -8.99 -9.71
N ALA A 52 5.19 -8.16 -8.87
CA ALA A 52 6.64 -7.97 -8.86
C ALA A 52 7.39 -9.27 -8.56
N ARG A 53 6.85 -10.11 -7.67
CA ARG A 53 7.41 -11.44 -7.39
C ARG A 53 7.35 -12.34 -8.62
N SER A 54 6.18 -12.48 -9.26
CA SER A 54 6.05 -13.29 -10.46
C SER A 54 6.94 -12.78 -11.61
N ALA A 55 7.01 -11.46 -11.79
CA ALA A 55 7.92 -10.87 -12.76
C ALA A 55 9.39 -11.14 -12.41
N GLY A 56 9.75 -11.07 -11.12
CA GLY A 56 11.08 -11.41 -10.62
C GLY A 56 11.46 -12.86 -10.88
N ASP A 57 10.53 -13.80 -10.66
CA ASP A 57 10.74 -15.23 -10.92
C ASP A 57 11.02 -15.47 -12.42
N VAL A 58 10.25 -14.82 -13.30
CA VAL A 58 10.47 -14.88 -14.76
C VAL A 58 11.82 -14.27 -15.14
N VAL A 59 12.17 -13.10 -14.60
CA VAL A 59 13.47 -12.47 -14.84
C VAL A 59 14.61 -13.36 -14.37
N HIS A 60 14.46 -14.04 -13.23
CA HIS A 60 15.46 -14.95 -12.71
C HIS A 60 15.66 -16.17 -13.63
N GLN A 61 14.57 -16.77 -14.11
CA GLN A 61 14.63 -17.86 -15.08
C GLN A 61 15.30 -17.43 -16.39
N LEU A 62 14.89 -16.27 -16.94
CA LEU A 62 15.49 -15.71 -18.16
C LEU A 62 16.98 -15.39 -17.99
N GLN A 63 17.42 -14.97 -16.80
CA GLN A 63 18.82 -14.75 -16.50
C GLN A 63 19.62 -16.07 -16.51
N SER A 64 19.05 -17.14 -15.94
CA SER A 64 19.65 -18.48 -16.00
C SER A 64 19.77 -18.97 -17.45
N GLU A 65 18.68 -18.89 -18.22
CA GLU A 65 18.63 -19.23 -19.65
C GLU A 65 19.67 -18.48 -20.47
N ARG A 66 19.79 -17.16 -20.26
CA ARG A 66 20.79 -16.33 -20.95
C ARG A 66 22.22 -16.72 -20.58
N GLY A 67 22.47 -16.98 -19.29
CA GLY A 67 23.79 -17.43 -18.81
C GLY A 67 24.21 -18.75 -19.45
N MET A 68 23.29 -19.72 -19.49
CA MET A 68 23.55 -21.02 -20.10
C MET A 68 23.66 -20.93 -21.63
N SER A 69 22.83 -20.13 -22.30
CA SER A 69 22.90 -19.92 -23.74
C SER A 69 24.23 -19.27 -24.16
N ALA A 70 24.70 -18.27 -23.40
CA ALA A 70 26.02 -17.67 -23.63
C ALA A 70 27.15 -18.69 -23.40
N GLY A 71 27.04 -19.53 -22.37
CA GLY A 71 27.97 -20.64 -22.11
C GLY A 71 27.97 -21.70 -23.22
N PHE A 72 26.80 -22.06 -23.74
CA PHE A 72 26.63 -23.00 -24.85
C PHE A 72 27.26 -22.47 -26.13
N ILE A 73 26.99 -21.22 -26.50
CA ILE A 73 27.57 -20.57 -27.68
C ILE A 73 29.09 -20.43 -27.53
N GLY A 74 29.57 -19.99 -26.35
CA GLY A 74 31.01 -19.86 -26.06
C GLY A 74 31.77 -21.19 -26.09
N ALA A 75 31.11 -22.29 -25.70
CA ALA A 75 31.64 -23.64 -25.77
C ALA A 75 31.45 -24.33 -27.14
N ARG A 76 31.06 -23.58 -28.20
CA ARG A 76 30.73 -24.12 -29.54
C ARG A 76 29.72 -25.28 -29.50
N GLY A 77 28.77 -25.22 -28.58
CA GLY A 77 27.71 -26.20 -28.42
C GLY A 77 28.09 -27.51 -27.71
N GLN A 78 29.28 -27.58 -27.08
CA GLN A 78 29.77 -28.80 -26.42
C GLN A 78 29.42 -28.92 -24.93
N LYS A 79 29.05 -27.82 -24.26
CA LYS A 79 28.64 -27.78 -22.85
C LYS A 79 27.29 -27.05 -22.71
N PHE A 80 26.48 -27.42 -21.71
CA PHE A 80 25.14 -26.88 -21.41
C PHE A 80 24.01 -27.28 -22.36
N ARG A 81 24.23 -28.28 -23.24
CA ARG A 81 23.21 -28.73 -24.20
C ARG A 81 22.03 -29.42 -23.52
N ASP A 82 22.31 -30.25 -22.52
CA ASP A 82 21.29 -31.02 -21.81
C ASP A 82 20.52 -30.13 -20.81
N ASP A 83 21.20 -29.14 -20.20
CA ASP A 83 20.57 -28.17 -19.30
C ASP A 83 19.64 -27.19 -20.05
N LEU A 84 19.99 -26.77 -21.28
CA LEU A 84 19.09 -25.98 -22.14
C LEU A 84 17.90 -26.78 -22.67
N ALA A 85 18.07 -28.09 -22.89
CA ALA A 85 17.00 -28.96 -23.38
C ALA A 85 16.01 -29.38 -22.28
N ALA A 86 16.38 -29.19 -21.02
CA ALA A 86 15.57 -29.53 -19.84
C ALA A 86 14.80 -28.32 -19.24
N GLN A 87 14.99 -27.12 -19.80
CA GLN A 87 14.15 -25.94 -19.54
C GLN A 87 12.90 -25.95 -20.40
#